data_AF-A0A0F7CJF6-F1
#
_entry.id   AF-A0A0F7CJF6-F1
#
_cell.length_a   1.000
_cell.length_b   1.000
_cell.length_c   1.000
_cell.angle_alpha   90.00
_cell.angle_beta   90.00
_cell.angle_gamma   90.00
#
_symmetry.space_group_name_H-M   'P 1'
#
loop_
_entity.id
_entity.type
_entity.pdbx_description
1 polymer ?
#
loop_
_entity_poly.entity_id
_entity_poly.type
_entity_poly.pdbx_seq_one_letter_code
_entity_poly.pdbx_strand_id
1 'polypeptide(L)'
;MTALTEEQAKKEANEILDFLIDKLENASDQSKEHMLHFLQSASYALGSCIALAASNSSGIGPLMGKTIETLTDGVHAGLQAKGMNGTFIKIVKD
;
A
#
# COMPACT_ATOMS: atom_id res chain seq x y z
N MET A 1 7.77 -24.52 -0.50
CA MET A 1 7.65 -23.35 0.40
C MET A 1 6.59 -23.66 1.43
N THR A 2 6.92 -23.62 2.72
CA THR A 2 5.93 -23.68 3.80
C THR A 2 5.09 -22.40 3.75
N ALA A 3 3.77 -22.53 3.78
CA ALA A 3 2.88 -21.39 3.83
C ALA A 3 3.15 -20.58 5.11
N LEU A 4 3.16 -19.24 5.00
CA LEU A 4 3.17 -18.34 6.15
C LEU A 4 1.96 -18.62 7.02
N THR A 5 2.16 -18.67 8.34
CA THR A 5 1.02 -18.68 9.26
C THR A 5 0.36 -17.29 9.27
N GLU A 6 -0.94 -17.21 9.57
CA GLU A 6 -1.67 -15.93 9.65
C GLU A 6 -1.01 -14.95 10.63
N GLU A 7 -0.48 -15.47 11.74
CA GLU A 7 0.21 -14.68 12.75
C GLU A 7 1.53 -14.09 12.24
N GLN A 8 2.31 -14.87 11.48
CA GLN A 8 3.55 -14.40 10.88
C GLN A 8 3.29 -13.35 9.80
N ALA A 9 2.31 -13.60 8.92
CA ALA A 9 1.94 -12.65 7.88
C ALA A 9 1.46 -11.32 8.48
N LYS A 10 0.70 -11.37 9.59
CA LYS A 10 0.26 -10.17 10.30
C LYS A 10 1.41 -9.42 10.96
N LYS A 11 2.36 -10.13 11.57
CA LYS A 11 3.55 -9.52 12.19
C LYS A 11 4.39 -8.78 11.15
N GLU A 12 4.69 -9.44 10.03
CA GLU A 12 5.46 -8.85 8.93
C GLU A 12 4.75 -7.64 8.33
N ALA A 13 3.43 -7.70 8.16
CA ALA A 13 2.64 -6.57 7.68
C ALA A 13 2.69 -5.36 8.63
N ASN A 14 2.65 -5.60 9.94
CA ASN A 14 2.77 -4.54 10.94
C ASN A 14 4.17 -3.90 10.94
N GLU A 15 5.24 -4.69 10.83
CA GLU A 15 6.61 -4.16 10.77
C GLU A 15 6.82 -3.24 9.56
N ILE A 16 6.25 -3.61 8.40
CA ILE A 16 6.27 -2.76 7.20
C ILE A 16 5.46 -1.48 7.43
N LEU A 17 4.28 -1.59 8.04
CA LEU A 17 3.43 -0.45 8.32
C LEU A 17 4.11 0.54 9.28
N ASP A 18 4.69 0.05 10.37
CA ASP A 18 5.40 0.87 11.36
C ASP A 18 6.58 1.62 10.73
N PHE A 19 7.35 0.94 9.88
CA PHE A 19 8.43 1.58 9.11
C PHE A 19 7.92 2.69 8.19
N LEU A 20 6.81 2.45 7.48
CA LEU A 20 6.22 3.44 6.59
C LEU A 20 5.64 4.64 7.35
N ILE A 21 5.03 4.42 8.52
CA ILE A 21 4.53 5.48 9.41
C ILE A 21 5.69 6.34 9.89
N ASP A 22 6.77 5.75 10.42
CA ASP A 22 7.95 6.49 10.86
C ASP A 22 8.51 7.38 9.73
N LYS A 23 8.63 6.85 8.52
CA LYS A 23 9.14 7.62 7.38
C LYS A 23 8.19 8.72 6.93
N LEU A 24 6.87 8.48 7.01
CA LEU A 24 5.86 9.49 6.72
C LEU A 24 5.90 10.65 7.74
N GLU A 25 6.01 10.33 9.03
CA GLU A 25 6.11 11.31 10.12
C GLU A 25 7.37 12.17 9.96
N ASN A 26 8.53 11.54 9.75
CA ASN A 26 9.80 12.22 9.49
C ASN A 26 9.74 13.14 8.25
N ALA A 27 9.01 12.75 7.20
CA ALA A 27 8.82 13.58 6.02
C ALA A 27 7.83 14.74 6.26
N SER A 28 6.78 14.49 7.05
CA SER A 28 5.78 15.49 7.45
C SER A 28 6.39 16.60 8.30
N ASP A 29 7.33 16.27 9.20
CA ASP A 29 8.04 17.24 10.04
C ASP A 29 8.92 18.21 9.24
N GLN A 30 9.32 17.82 8.02
CA GLN A 30 10.14 18.66 7.15
C GLN A 30 9.28 19.63 6.32
N SER A 31 8.35 19.11 5.52
CA SER A 31 7.41 19.92 4.74
C SER A 31 6.35 19.07 4.03
N LYS A 32 5.29 19.74 3.55
CA LYS A 32 4.28 19.13 2.69
C LYS A 32 4.88 18.53 1.40
N GLU A 33 5.90 19.15 0.83
CA GLU A 33 6.57 18.67 -0.38
C GLU A 33 7.31 17.34 -0.12
N HIS A 34 7.99 17.22 1.03
CA HIS A 34 8.68 16.00 1.42
C HIS A 34 7.70 14.85 1.68
N MET A 35 6.56 15.14 2.33
CA MET A 35 5.48 14.17 2.50
C MET A 35 4.96 13.66 1.15
N LEU A 36 4.73 14.56 0.18
CA LEU A 36 4.30 14.16 -1.17
C LEU A 36 5.36 13.33 -1.90
N HIS A 37 6.63 13.70 -1.80
CA HIS A 37 7.73 12.93 -2.35
C HIS A 37 7.84 11.53 -1.75
N PHE A 38 7.64 11.40 -0.43
CA PHE A 38 7.60 10.10 0.23
C PHE A 38 6.47 9.23 -0.34
N LEU A 39 5.24 9.75 -0.40
CA LEU A 39 4.09 9.01 -0.93
C LEU A 39 4.30 8.59 -2.40
N GLN A 40 4.88 9.47 -3.22
CA GLN A 40 5.22 9.17 -4.61
C GLN A 40 6.28 8.07 -4.70
N SER A 41 7.33 8.14 -3.88
CA SER A 41 8.42 7.16 -3.88
C SER A 41 7.97 5.78 -3.40
N ALA A 42 7.16 5.73 -2.33
CA ALA A 42 6.57 4.50 -1.83
C ALA A 42 5.65 3.85 -2.88
N SER A 43 4.84 4.65 -3.58
CA SER A 43 3.97 4.17 -4.65
C SER A 43 4.76 3.62 -5.84
N TYR A 44 5.84 4.29 -6.24
CA TYR A 44 6.74 3.82 -7.29
C TYR A 44 7.41 2.49 -6.92
N ALA A 45 7.91 2.37 -5.68
CA ALA A 45 8.52 1.15 -5.18
C ALA A 45 7.52 -0.03 -5.19
N LEU A 46 6.30 0.19 -4.68
CA LEU A 46 5.23 -0.81 -4.68
C LEU A 46 4.88 -1.25 -6.11
N GLY A 47 4.71 -0.30 -7.03
CA GLY A 47 4.47 -0.58 -8.44
C GLY A 47 5.58 -1.40 -9.10
N SER A 48 6.84 -1.09 -8.76
CA SER A 48 8.00 -1.84 -9.24
C SER A 48 8.02 -3.28 -8.72
N CYS A 49 7.65 -3.50 -7.45
CA CYS A 49 7.54 -4.83 -6.87
C CYS A 49 6.49 -5.72 -7.56
N ILE A 50 5.39 -5.14 -8.06
CA ILE A 50 4.37 -5.89 -8.81
C ILE A 50 5.00 -6.51 -10.07
N ALA A 51 5.75 -5.72 -10.84
CA ALA A 51 6.41 -6.20 -12.04
C ALA A 51 7.46 -7.28 -11.73
N LEU A 52 8.20 -7.14 -10.62
CA LEU A 52 9.19 -8.12 -10.17
C LEU A 52 8.56 -9.43 -9.65
N ALA A 53 7.38 -9.35 -9.02
CA ALA A 53 6.66 -10.50 -8.50
C ALA A 53 5.95 -11.30 -9.59
N ALA A 54 5.61 -10.67 -10.72
CA ALA A 54 4.94 -11.34 -11.82
C ALA A 54 5.87 -12.35 -12.52
N SER A 55 5.50 -13.64 -12.50
CA SER A 55 6.28 -14.67 -13.20
C SER A 55 6.15 -14.61 -14.73
N ASN A 56 5.15 -13.88 -15.23
CA ASN A 56 4.89 -13.63 -16.66
C ASN A 56 4.00 -12.38 -16.82
N SER A 57 3.82 -11.93 -18.06
CA SER A 57 3.02 -10.73 -18.36
C SER A 57 1.54 -10.86 -17.99
N SER A 58 0.96 -12.06 -18.04
CA SER A 58 -0.45 -12.27 -17.68
C SER A 58 -0.70 -12.20 -16.17
N GLY A 59 0.32 -12.41 -15.34
CA GLY A 59 0.25 -12.26 -13.89
C GLY A 59 0.21 -10.81 -13.39
N ILE A 60 0.62 -9.84 -14.22
CA ILE A 60 0.68 -8.41 -13.84
C ILE A 60 -0.71 -7.87 -13.53
N GLY A 61 -1.70 -8.16 -14.38
CA GLY A 61 -3.08 -7.68 -14.22
C GLY A 61 -3.70 -8.06 -12.87
N PRO A 62 -3.74 -9.37 -12.52
CA PRO A 62 -4.25 -9.82 -11.22
C PRO A 62 -3.50 -9.23 -10.03
N LEU A 63 -2.15 -9.18 -10.06
CA LEU A 63 -1.36 -8.61 -8.98
C LEU A 63 -1.64 -7.11 -8.80
N MET A 64 -1.68 -6.35 -9.90
CA MET A 64 -2.03 -4.93 -9.89
C MET A 64 -3.45 -4.71 -9.36
N GLY A 65 -4.42 -5.51 -9.79
CA GLY A 65 -5.80 -5.44 -9.31
C GLY A 65 -5.90 -5.63 -7.81
N LYS A 66 -5.21 -6.63 -7.26
CA LYS A 66 -5.16 -6.90 -5.82
C LYS A 66 -4.44 -5.79 -5.06
N THR A 67 -3.32 -5.28 -5.57
CA THR A 67 -2.60 -4.17 -4.92
C THR A 67 -3.46 -2.91 -4.84
N ILE A 68 -4.18 -2.57 -5.91
CA ILE A 68 -5.07 -1.40 -5.91
C ILE A 68 -6.21 -1.59 -4.89
N GLU A 69 -6.80 -2.78 -4.83
CA GLU A 69 -7.83 -3.12 -3.84
C GLU A 69 -7.32 -2.95 -2.40
N THR A 70 -6.19 -3.58 -2.06
CA THR A 70 -5.60 -3.47 -0.71
C THR A 70 -5.20 -2.04 -0.38
N LEU A 71 -4.70 -1.26 -1.36
CA LEU A 71 -4.38 0.15 -1.16
C LEU A 71 -5.64 0.96 -0.82
N THR A 72 -6.75 0.72 -1.54
CA THR A 72 -8.02 1.39 -1.24
C THR A 72 -8.60 0.99 0.13
N ASP A 73 -8.45 -0.27 0.53
CA ASP A 73 -8.85 -0.73 1.86
C ASP A 73 -8.06 -0.02 2.97
N GLY A 74 -6.75 0.12 2.79
CA GLY A 74 -5.88 0.85 3.72
C GLY A 74 -6.26 2.34 3.86
N VAL A 75 -6.57 3.00 2.73
CA VAL A 75 -7.08 4.39 2.75
C VAL A 75 -8.40 4.48 3.51
N HIS A 76 -9.32 3.54 3.26
CA HIS A 76 -10.62 3.52 3.96
C HIS A 76 -10.46 3.29 5.46
N ALA A 77 -9.62 2.34 5.87
CA ALA A 77 -9.30 2.09 7.27
C ALA A 77 -8.67 3.33 7.95
N GLY A 78 -7.76 4.02 7.27
CA GLY A 78 -7.17 5.27 7.77
C GLY A 78 -8.18 6.41 7.93
N LEU A 79 -9.12 6.55 6.98
CA LEU A 79 -10.21 7.52 7.07
C LEU A 79 -11.14 7.21 8.25
N GLN A 80 -11.53 5.93 8.43
CA GLN A 80 -12.34 5.49 9.56
C GLN A 80 -11.64 5.76 10.90
N ALA A 81 -10.35 5.45 11.01
CA ALA A 81 -9.56 5.71 12.22
C ALA A 81 -9.49 7.20 12.58
N LYS A 82 -9.59 8.10 11.58
CA LYS A 82 -9.64 9.56 11.79
C LYS A 82 -11.07 10.11 11.93
N GLY A 83 -12.10 9.27 11.92
CA GLY A 83 -13.50 9.69 11.95
C GLY A 83 -13.93 10.50 10.73
N MET A 84 -13.23 10.33 9.60
CA MET A 84 -13.50 11.04 8.35
C MET A 84 -14.43 10.20 7.48
N ASN A 85 -15.60 10.75 7.13
CA ASN A 85 -16.53 10.10 6.21
C ASN A 85 -16.10 10.37 4.76
N GLY A 86 -15.60 9.33 4.08
CA GLY A 86 -15.23 9.40 2.66
C GLY A 86 -15.67 8.14 1.93
N THR A 87 -16.24 8.31 0.73
CA THR A 87 -16.60 7.21 -0.17
C THR A 87 -15.63 7.16 -1.34
N PHE A 88 -14.98 6.02 -1.55
CA PHE A 88 -14.16 5.77 -2.74
C PHE A 88 -14.96 4.94 -3.75
N ILE A 89 -15.09 5.45 -4.97
CA ILE A 89 -15.71 4.71 -6.09
C ILE A 89 -14.58 4.21 -7.00
N LYS A 90 -14.36 2.90 -7.04
CA LYS A 90 -13.45 2.25 -7.98
C LYS A 90 -14.22 1.87 -9.23
N ILE A 91 -13.87 2.45 -10.37
CA ILE A 91 -14.39 2.05 -11.68
C ILE A 91 -13.33 1.18 -12.35
N VAL A 92 -13.66 -0.10 -12.59
CA VAL A 92 -12.84 -1.02 -13.38
C VAL A 92 -13.49 -1.16 -14.75
N LYS A 93 -12.72 -0.99 -15.83
CA LYS A 93 -13.19 -1.33 -17.18
C LYS A 93 -12.99 -2.82 -17.42
N ASP A 94 -14.03 -3.47 -17.93
CA ASP A 94 -14.00 -4.85 -18.41
C ASP A 94 -13.06 -5.00 -19.63
#